data_AF-A0AAD5MTU4-F1
#
_entry.id   AF-A0AAD5MTU4-F1
#
_cell.length_a   1.000
_cell.length_b   1.000
_cell.length_c   1.000
_cell.angle_alpha   90.00
_cell.angle_beta   90.00
_cell.angle_gamma   90.00
#
_symmetry.space_group_name_H-M   'P 1'
#
loop_
_entity.id
_entity.type
_entity.pdbx_description
1 polymer ?
#
loop_
_entity_poly.entity_id
_entity_poly.type
_entity_poly.pdbx_seq_one_letter_code
_entity_poly.pdbx_strand_id
1 'polypeptide(L)' 'MANLTSTSLHINVESIAVSVITAIVGVFGLLSNSTAILAIRYNPALRNSFGLLCLSHSIANMSVLLVAVFWVSPITFL' A
#
# COMPACT_ATOMS: atom_id res chain seq x y z
N MET A 1 -15.88 27.21 22.78
CA MET A 1 -15.09 26.04 23.25
C MET A 1 -15.63 24.72 22.73
N ALA A 2 -16.96 24.48 22.69
CA ALA A 2 -17.54 23.25 22.11
C ALA A 2 -17.19 22.99 20.62
N ASN A 3 -17.10 24.02 19.79
CA ASN A 3 -16.71 23.83 18.38
C ASN A 3 -15.25 23.37 18.22
N LEU A 4 -14.33 23.81 19.08
CA LEU A 4 -12.92 23.41 19.02
C LEU A 4 -12.70 21.95 19.43
N THR A 5 -13.48 21.46 20.40
CA THR A 5 -13.46 20.06 20.83
C THR A 5 -14.06 19.13 19.77
N SER A 6 -15.12 19.56 19.06
CA SER A 6 -15.72 18.77 17.98
C SER A 6 -14.81 18.68 16.74
N THR A 7 -14.14 19.77 16.37
CA THR A 7 -13.23 19.77 15.21
C THR A 7 -11.96 18.95 15.46
N SER A 8 -11.39 19.00 16.67
CA SER A 8 -10.22 18.19 17.03
C SER A 8 -10.55 16.69 17.11
N LEU A 9 -11.73 16.33 17.61
CA LEU A 9 -12.18 14.94 17.60
C LEU A 9 -12.39 14.42 16.16
N HIS A 10 -12.92 15.24 15.25
CA HIS A 10 -13.09 14.88 13.83
C HIS A 10 -11.75 14.61 13.15
N ILE A 11 -10.75 15.48 13.35
CA ILE A 11 -9.41 15.31 12.74
C ILE A 11 -8.73 14.03 13.24
N ASN A 12 -8.86 13.71 14.53
CA ASN A 12 -8.26 12.50 15.10
C ASN A 12 -8.84 11.22 14.50
N VAL A 13 -10.17 11.15 14.30
CA VAL A 13 -10.79 9.95 13.71
C VAL A 13 -10.44 9.81 12.23
N GLU A 14 -10.30 10.92 11.49
CA GLU A 14 -9.88 10.90 10.09
C GLU A 14 -8.44 10.39 9.95
N SER A 15 -7.50 10.91 10.75
CA SER A 15 -6.09 10.46 10.72
C SER A 15 -5.95 8.97 11.06
N ILE A 16 -6.68 8.49 12.09
CA ILE A 16 -6.69 7.08 12.45
C ILE A 16 -7.26 6.23 11.31
N ALA A 17 -8.39 6.65 10.71
CA ALA A 17 -9.01 5.93 9.62
C ALA A 17 -8.07 5.83 8.40
N VAL A 18 -7.44 6.94 8.00
CA VAL A 18 -6.49 6.98 6.88
C VAL A 18 -5.28 6.10 7.15
N SER A 19 -4.73 6.12 8.37
CA SER A 19 -3.59 5.26 8.72
C SER A 19 -3.95 3.77 8.64
N VAL A 20 -5.11 3.38 9.16
CA VAL A 20 -5.58 1.98 9.13
C VAL A 20 -5.85 1.52 7.70
N ILE A 21 -6.54 2.31 6.89
CA ILE A 21 -6.83 1.97 5.49
C ILE A 21 -5.53 1.83 4.70
N THR A 22 -4.59 2.76 4.89
CA THR A 22 -3.29 2.74 4.22
C THR A 22 -2.47 1.51 4.61
N ALA A 23 -2.50 1.10 5.89
CA ALA A 23 -1.84 -0.11 6.34
C ALA A 23 -2.44 -1.38 5.72
N ILE A 24 -3.78 -1.49 5.69
CA ILE A 24 -4.48 -2.66 5.12
C ILE A 24 -4.21 -2.76 3.61
N VAL A 25 -4.38 -1.66 2.87
CA VAL A 25 -4.10 -1.60 1.43
C VAL A 25 -2.63 -1.88 1.15
N GLY A 26 -1.73 -1.34 1.96
CA GLY A 26 -0.30 -1.56 1.87
C GLY A 26 0.06 -3.04 1.98
N VAL A 27 -0.41 -3.72 3.03
CA VAL A 27 -0.16 -5.15 3.26
C VAL A 27 -0.78 -6.02 2.18
N PHE A 28 -2.03 -5.77 1.81
CA PHE A 28 -2.70 -6.52 0.74
C PHE A 28 -2.02 -6.32 -0.62
N GLY A 29 -1.60 -5.09 -0.91
CA GLY A 29 -0.81 -4.76 -2.08
C GLY A 29 0.52 -5.53 -2.11
N LEU A 30 1.25 -5.60 -1.00
CA LEU A 30 2.52 -6.34 -0.94
C LEU A 30 2.33 -7.83 -1.25
N LEU A 31 1.27 -8.44 -0.69
CA LEU A 31 0.96 -9.86 -0.94
C LEU A 31 0.57 -10.14 -2.40
N SER A 32 -0.30 -9.30 -2.97
CA SER A 32 -0.77 -9.46 -4.35
C SER A 32 0.36 -9.23 -5.37
N ASN A 33 1.19 -8.20 -5.20
CA ASN A 33 2.33 -7.96 -6.09
C ASN A 33 3.40 -9.05 -5.95
N SER A 34 3.65 -9.56 -4.74
CA SER A 34 4.55 -10.70 -4.53
C SER A 34 4.04 -11.93 -5.29
N THR A 35 2.73 -12.20 -5.21
CA THR A 35 2.10 -13.32 -5.94
C THR A 35 2.22 -13.14 -7.45
N ALA A 36 2.03 -11.92 -7.96
CA ALA A 36 2.21 -11.61 -9.39
C ALA A 36 3.65 -11.84 -9.86
N ILE A 37 4.65 -11.41 -9.07
CA ILE A 37 6.06 -11.66 -9.37
C ILE A 37 6.34 -13.17 -9.39
N LEU A 38 5.85 -13.93 -8.41
CA LEU A 38 6.02 -15.39 -8.37
C LEU A 38 5.33 -16.06 -9.57
N ALA A 39 4.11 -15.65 -9.94
CA ALA A 39 3.40 -16.19 -11.10
C ALA A 39 4.19 -15.98 -12.40
N ILE A 40 4.79 -14.80 -12.61
CA ILE A 40 5.62 -14.53 -13.79
C ILE A 40 6.94 -15.34 -13.75
N ARG A 41 7.52 -15.55 -12.57
CA ARG A 41 8.78 -16.31 -12.40
C ARG A 41 8.60 -17.81 -12.63
N TYR A 42 7.52 -18.40 -12.14
CA TYR A 42 7.27 -19.84 -12.24
C TYR A 42 6.61 -20.26 -13.55
N ASN A 43 6.00 -19.32 -14.28
CA ASN A 43 5.25 -19.65 -15.49
C ASN A 43 6.03 -19.21 -16.74
N PRO A 44 6.73 -20.14 -17.44
CA PRO A 44 7.59 -19.80 -18.57
C PRO A 44 6.82 -19.20 -19.75
N ALA A 45 5.51 -19.47 -19.87
CA ALA A 45 4.63 -18.86 -20.86
C ALA A 45 4.53 -17.32 -20.72
N LEU A 46 4.81 -16.78 -19.52
CA LEU A 46 4.76 -15.35 -19.25
C LEU A 46 6.12 -14.65 -19.45
N ARG A 47 7.19 -15.35 -19.84
CA ARG A 47 8.52 -14.75 -20.11
C ARG A 47 8.60 -14.04 -21.47
N ASN A 48 7.49 -13.42 -21.89
CA ASN A 48 7.41 -12.54 -23.04
C ASN A 48 7.52 -11.07 -22.60
N SER A 49 7.66 -10.14 -23.55
CA SER A 49 7.71 -8.69 -23.28
C SER A 49 6.56 -8.20 -22.40
N PHE A 50 5.36 -8.78 -22.56
CA PHE A 50 4.20 -8.47 -21.73
C PHE A 50 4.39 -8.85 -20.25
N GLY A 51 4.89 -10.05 -19.96
CA GLY A 51 5.12 -10.45 -18.57
C GLY A 51 6.29 -9.72 -17.92
N LEU A 52 7.30 -9.30 -18.70
CA LEU A 52 8.37 -8.43 -18.21
C LEU A 52 7.85 -7.02 -17.84
N LEU A 53 6.92 -6.46 -18.62
CA LEU A 53 6.22 -5.21 -18.27
C LEU A 53 5.46 -5.36 -16.95
N CYS A 54 4.70 -6.46 -16.79
CA CYS A 54 3.99 -6.75 -15.53
C CYS A 54 4.93 -6.96 -14.34
N LEU A 55 6.11 -7.55 -14.58
CA LEU A 55 7.14 -7.75 -13.57
C LEU A 55 7.67 -6.39 -13.08
N SER A 56 8.07 -5.51 -14.00
CA SER A 56 8.55 -4.16 -13.67
C SER A 56 7.50 -3.36 -12.90
N HIS A 57 6.25 -3.41 -13.34
CA HIS A 57 5.14 -2.76 -12.65
C HIS A 57 4.94 -3.31 -11.24
N SER A 58 4.98 -4.64 -11.06
CA SER A 58 4.82 -5.27 -9.75
C SER A 58 5.98 -4.95 -8.80
N ILE A 59 7.22 -4.85 -9.31
CA ILE A 59 8.39 -4.42 -8.52
C ILE A 59 8.24 -2.96 -8.10
N ALA A 60 7.85 -2.07 -9.01
CA ALA A 60 7.63 -0.66 -8.69
C ALA A 60 6.50 -0.49 -7.66
N ASN A 61 5.45 -1.29 -7.77
CA ASN A 61 4.34 -1.27 -6.81
C ASN A 61 4.80 -1.79 -5.43
N MET A 62 5.65 -2.82 -5.37
CA MET A 62 6.26 -3.28 -4.12
C MET A 62 7.04 -2.18 -3.41
N SER A 63 7.86 -1.40 -4.12
CA SER A 63 8.65 -0.33 -3.49
C SER A 63 7.77 0.80 -2.95
N VAL A 64 6.73 1.22 -3.69
CA VAL A 64 5.78 2.23 -3.23
C VAL A 64 4.99 1.75 -2.01
N LEU A 65 4.54 0.50 -2.01
CA LEU A 65 3.77 -0.08 -0.90
C LEU A 65 4.61 -0.27 0.36
N LEU A 66 5.91 -0.58 0.23
CA LEU A 66 6.84 -0.57 1.36
C LEU A 66 6.92 0.81 2.02
N VAL A 67 7.02 1.88 1.22
CA VAL A 67 7.01 3.25 1.75
C VAL A 67 5.66 3.58 2.39
N ALA A 68 4.56 3.17 1.78
CA ALA A 68 3.23 3.40 2.35
C ALA A 68 3.05 2.74 3.74
N VAL A 69 3.53 1.50 3.91
CA VAL A 69 3.41 0.75 5.17
C VAL A 69 4.41 1.24 6.22
N PHE A 70 5.68 1.41 5.87
CA PHE A 70 6.74 1.71 6.85
C PHE A 70 6.92 3.20 7.13
N TRP A 71 6.41 4.09 6.28
CA TRP A 71 6.61 5.54 6.42
C TRP A 71 5.28 6.32 6.52
N VAL A 72 4.37 6.12 5.57
CA VAL A 72 3.13 6.93 5.53
C VAL A 72 2.17 6.56 6.66
N SER A 73 1.95 5.27 6.90
CA SER A 73 1.07 4.80 7.99
C SER A 73 1.50 5.28 9.39
N PRO A 74 2.78 5.16 9.81
CA PRO A 74 3.19 5.64 11.13
C PRO A 74 3.17 7.17 11.26
N ILE A 75 3.50 7.92 10.21
CA ILE A 75 3.45 9.40 10.23
C ILE A 75 2.00 9.89 10.32
N THR A 76 1.05 9.15 9.77
CA THR A 76 -0.37 9.51 9.82
C THR A 76 -1.01 9.13 11.17
N PHE A 77 -0.39 8.18 11.88
CA PHE A 77 -0.85 7.75 13.21
C PHE A 77 -0.26 8.60 14.35
N LEU A 78 0.99 9.06 14.20
CA LEU A 78 1.72 9.89 15.17
C LEU A 78 1.26 11.35 15.13
#